data_AF-A0A2M8QCD5-F1
#
_entry.id   AF-A0A2M8QCD5-F1
#
_cell.length_a   1.000
_cell.length_b   1.000
_cell.length_c   1.000
_cell.angle_alpha   90.00
_cell.angle_beta   90.00
_cell.angle_gamma   90.00
#
_symmetry.space_group_name_H-M   'P 1'
#
loop_
_entity.id
_entity.type
_entity.pdbx_description
1 polymer ?
#
loop_
_entity_poly.entity_id
_entity_poly.type
_entity_poly.pdbx_seq_one_letter_code
_entity_poly.pdbx_strand_id
1 'polypeptide(L)' 'RPGLLIGAGILTVMAGSIAPVFLGGGFFSPFDFGAALGLPLPKGFYVSTSFLFEVAICLVVLGAAIFIIDTLGHPERDLE' A
#
# COMPACT_ATOMS: atom_id res chain seq x y z
N ARG A 1 15.19 5.27 5.79
CA ARG A 1 15.12 5.24 4.30
C ARG A 1 13.65 5.35 3.86
N PRO A 2 13.08 6.57 3.88
CA PRO A 2 11.66 6.80 3.58
C PRO A 2 11.22 6.31 2.20
N GLY A 3 12.13 6.31 1.21
CA GLY A 3 11.84 5.81 -0.13
C GLY A 3 11.37 4.34 -0.19
N LEU A 4 11.74 3.51 0.79
CA LEU A 4 11.25 2.13 0.86
C LEU A 4 9.75 2.07 1.21
N LEU A 5 9.26 2.96 2.06
CA LEU A 5 7.84 3.01 2.44
C LEU A 5 6.98 3.47 1.25
N ILE A 6 7.44 4.51 0.54
CA ILE A 6 6.78 5.02 -0.66
C ILE A 6 6.75 3.92 -1.74
N GLY A 7 7.90 3.28 -2.00
CA GLY A 7 7.99 2.18 -2.96
C GLY A 7 7.11 0.99 -2.60
N ALA A 8 7.08 0.59 -1.32
CA ALA A 8 6.22 -0.49 -0.84
C ALA A 8 4.74 -0.17 -1.00
N GLY A 9 4.33 1.07 -0.70
CA GLY A 9 2.95 1.50 -0.91
C GLY A 9 2.54 1.47 -2.38
N ILE A 10 3.38 2.02 -3.28
CA ILE A 10 3.15 1.96 -4.74
C ILE A 10 3.07 0.52 -5.24
N LEU A 11 3.99 -0.35 -4.80
CA LEU A 11 3.97 -1.77 -5.18
C LEU A 11 2.69 -2.45 -4.69
N THR A 12 2.27 -2.16 -3.45
CA THR A 12 1.07 -2.74 -2.84
C THR A 12 -0.20 -2.38 -3.62
N VAL A 13 -0.36 -1.10 -4.01
CA VAL A 13 -1.52 -0.69 -4.80
C VAL A 13 -1.49 -1.27 -6.22
N MET A 14 -0.33 -1.34 -6.85
CA MET A 14 -0.20 -1.93 -8.19
C MET A 14 -0.52 -3.44 -8.16
N ALA A 15 0.04 -4.18 -7.20
CA ALA A 15 -0.26 -5.60 -7.03
C ALA A 15 -1.74 -5.84 -6.69
N GLY A 16 -2.28 -5.09 -5.73
CA GLY A 16 -3.68 -5.24 -5.29
C GLY A 16 -4.71 -4.85 -6.34
N SER A 17 -4.41 -3.88 -7.21
CA SER A 17 -5.32 -3.44 -8.29
C SER A 17 -5.28 -4.32 -9.53
N ILE A 18 -4.15 -4.97 -9.81
CA ILE A 18 -3.99 -5.92 -10.92
C ILE A 18 -4.50 -7.31 -10.54
N ALA A 19 -4.35 -7.75 -9.29
CA ALA A 19 -4.73 -9.10 -8.86
C ALA A 19 -6.16 -9.53 -9.24
N PRO A 20 -7.21 -8.66 -9.15
CA PRO A 20 -8.55 -9.03 -9.58
C PRO A 20 -8.67 -9.38 -11.07
N VAL A 21 -7.82 -8.81 -11.94
CA VAL A 21 -7.82 -9.10 -13.38
C VAL A 21 -7.50 -10.56 -13.65
N PHE A 22 -6.57 -11.14 -12.90
CA PHE A 22 -6.21 -12.55 -13.00
C PHE A 22 -7.28 -13.49 -12.42
N LEU A 23 -8.24 -12.95 -11.66
CA LEU A 23 -9.31 -13.68 -10.99
C LEU A 23 -10.67 -13.48 -11.69
N GLY A 24 -10.66 -12.95 -12.93
CA GLY A 24 -11.86 -12.74 -13.75
C GLY A 24 -12.59 -11.41 -13.50
N GLY A 25 -12.02 -10.53 -12.67
CA GLY A 25 -12.51 -9.17 -12.47
C GLY A 25 -11.84 -8.14 -13.39
N GLY A 26 -12.17 -6.86 -13.19
CA GLY A 26 -11.48 -5.73 -13.83
C GLY A 26 -10.37 -5.14 -12.95
N PHE A 27 -9.57 -4.22 -13.51
CA PHE A 27 -8.61 -3.42 -12.75
C PHE A 27 -9.33 -2.66 -11.62
N PHE A 28 -8.79 -2.70 -10.40
CA PHE A 28 -9.43 -2.13 -9.19
C PHE A 28 -10.83 -2.66 -8.86
N SER A 29 -11.26 -3.78 -9.45
CA SER A 29 -12.54 -4.38 -9.09
C SER A 29 -12.57 -4.73 -7.59
N PRO A 30 -13.71 -4.54 -6.90
CA PRO A 30 -13.89 -5.07 -5.55
C PRO A 30 -13.64 -6.57 -5.56
N PHE A 31 -12.71 -7.03 -4.73
CA PHE A 31 -12.40 -8.44 -4.59
C PHE A 31 -11.97 -8.74 -3.15
N ASP A 32 -12.50 -9.81 -2.57
CA ASP A 32 -12.15 -10.29 -1.24
C ASP A 32 -11.20 -11.49 -1.35
N PHE A 33 -9.91 -11.20 -1.16
CA PHE A 33 -8.86 -12.22 -1.18
C PHE A 33 -8.95 -13.16 0.02
N GLY A 34 -9.45 -12.65 1.17
CA GLY A 34 -9.67 -13.45 2.36
C GLY A 34 -10.68 -14.55 2.12
N ALA A 35 -11.82 -14.19 1.54
CA ALA A 35 -12.86 -15.16 1.16
C ALA A 35 -12.37 -16.12 0.06
N ALA A 36 -11.66 -15.63 -0.96
CA ALA A 36 -11.16 -16.45 -2.06
C ALA A 36 -10.12 -17.50 -1.62
N LEU A 37 -9.29 -17.17 -0.63
CA LEU A 37 -8.27 -18.08 -0.07
C LEU A 37 -8.78 -18.90 1.12
N GLY A 38 -10.02 -18.70 1.56
CA GLY A 38 -10.61 -19.39 2.72
C GLY A 38 -9.90 -19.06 4.03
N LEU A 39 -9.36 -17.85 4.17
CA LEU A 39 -8.61 -17.45 5.36
C LEU A 39 -9.56 -17.30 6.57
N PRO A 40 -9.21 -17.84 7.75
CA PRO A 40 -9.99 -17.66 8.96
C PRO A 40 -9.77 -16.25 9.52
N LEU A 41 -10.50 -15.27 8.97
CA LEU A 41 -10.44 -13.88 9.42
C LEU A 41 -11.50 -13.60 10.51
N PRO A 42 -11.24 -12.69 11.46
CA PRO A 42 -12.23 -12.23 12.41
C PRO A 42 -13.47 -11.67 11.71
N LYS A 43 -14.65 -11.81 12.33
CA LYS A 43 -15.89 -11.28 11.77
C LYS A 43 -15.78 -9.78 11.53
N GLY A 44 -16.05 -9.34 10.30
CA GLY A 44 -15.98 -7.94 9.89
C GLY A 44 -14.61 -7.48 9.38
N PHE A 45 -13.59 -8.35 9.37
CA PHE A 45 -12.30 -8.06 8.75
C PHE A 45 -12.21 -8.71 7.37
N TYR A 46 -11.94 -7.91 6.35
CA TYR A 46 -11.88 -8.35 4.96
C TYR A 46 -10.53 -7.97 4.37
N VAL A 47 -9.77 -8.97 3.90
CA VAL A 47 -8.56 -8.71 3.10
C VAL A 47 -9.04 -8.50 1.67
N SER A 48 -9.47 -7.27 1.39
CA SER A 48 -10.00 -6.88 0.09
C SER A 48 -9.08 -5.94 -0.67
N THR A 49 -9.42 -5.68 -1.93
CA THR A 49 -8.77 -4.64 -2.74
C THR A 49 -8.82 -3.27 -2.08
N SER A 50 -9.95 -2.91 -1.46
CA SER A 50 -10.08 -1.66 -0.70
C SER A 50 -9.14 -1.60 0.51
N PHE A 51 -9.03 -2.70 1.26
CA PHE A 51 -8.12 -2.78 2.40
C PHE A 51 -6.65 -2.58 1.97
N LEU A 52 -6.21 -3.28 0.92
CA LEU A 52 -4.86 -3.13 0.39
C LEU A 52 -4.60 -1.71 -0.14
N PHE A 53 -5.62 -1.05 -0.71
CA PHE A 53 -5.53 0.33 -1.17
C PHE A 53 -5.32 1.32 -0.01
N GLU A 54 -6.04 1.15 1.10
CA GLU A 54 -5.85 1.97 2.31
C GLU A 54 -4.46 1.78 2.92
N VAL A 55 -3.98 0.53 2.99
CA VAL A 55 -2.61 0.23 3.44
C VAL A 55 -1.58 0.89 2.54
N ALA A 56 -1.78 0.84 1.23
CA ALA A 56 -0.89 1.50 0.26
C ALA A 56 -0.85 3.02 0.47
N ILE A 57 -2.01 3.68 0.63
CA ILE A 57 -2.08 5.11 0.93
C ILE A 57 -1.34 5.42 2.23
N CYS A 58 -1.59 4.65 3.28
CA CYS A 58 -0.92 4.83 4.56
C CYS A 58 0.61 4.79 4.43
N LEU A 59 1.14 3.79 3.71
CA LEU A 59 2.57 3.65 3.47
C LEU A 59 3.15 4.82 2.67
N VAL A 60 2.47 5.24 1.59
CA VAL A 60 2.94 6.36 0.75
C VAL A 60 2.93 7.67 1.54
N VAL A 61 1.83 7.98 2.22
CA VAL A 61 1.69 9.23 2.98
C VAL A 61 2.67 9.28 4.15
N LEU A 62 2.82 8.18 4.90
CA LEU A 62 3.79 8.09 5.98
C LEU A 62 5.23 8.23 5.46
N GLY A 63 5.56 7.52 4.38
CA GLY A 63 6.87 7.60 3.74
C GLY A 63 7.18 9.01 3.24
N ALA A 64 6.22 9.69 2.62
CA ALA A 64 6.34 11.06 2.16
C ALA A 64 6.51 12.06 3.32
N ALA A 65 5.74 11.91 4.41
CA ALA A 65 5.88 12.76 5.59
C ALA A 65 7.26 12.61 6.24
N ILE A 66 7.75 11.38 6.40
CA ILE A 66 9.10 11.11 6.91
C ILE A 66 10.16 11.71 5.99
N PHE A 67 9.99 11.57 4.66
CA PHE A 67 10.92 12.16 3.69
C PHE A 67 11.01 13.67 3.83
N ILE A 68 9.87 14.36 3.89
CA ILE A 68 9.82 15.81 4.06
C ILE A 68 10.51 16.24 5.36
N ILE A 69 10.21 15.56 6.48
CA ILE A 69 10.80 15.88 7.78
C ILE A 69 12.31 15.62 7.77
N ASP A 70 12.78 14.53 7.16
CA ASP A 70 14.21 14.20 7.11
C ASP A 70 15.00 15.21 6.26
N THR A 71 14.46 15.60 5.11
CA THR A 71 15.05 16.64 4.24
C THR A 71 15.11 18.00 4.94
N LEU A 72 14.07 18.39 5.68
CA LEU A 72 14.04 19.67 6.39
C LEU A 72 14.83 19.65 7.71
N GLY A 73 14.94 18.50 8.36
CA GLY A 73 15.59 18.33 9.66
C GLY A 73 17.11 18.21 9.58
N HIS A 74 17.65 17.84 8.42
CA HIS A 74 19.10 17.70 8.20
C HIS A 74 19.59 18.43 6.94
N PRO A 75 19.37 19.76 6.81
CA PRO A 75 19.70 20.52 5.61
C PRO A 75 21.21 20.56 5.28
N GLU A 76 22.08 20.25 6.25
CA GLU A 76 23.54 20.26 6.09
C GLU A 76 24.06 19.03 5.33
N ARG A 77 23.30 17.93 5.27
CA ARG A 77 23.73 16.68 4.62
C ARG A 77 23.74 16.74 3.08
N ASP A 78 23.15 17.78 2.50
CA ASP A 78 23.09 18.00 1.06
C ASP A 78 24.14 19.03 0.56
N LEU A 79 24.96 19.59 1.46
CA LEU A 79 25.97 20.62 1.17
C LEU A 79 27.43 20.09 1.16
N GLU A 80 27.64 18.81 1.47
CA GLU A 80 28.91 18.07 1.29
C GLU A 80 28.88 17.22 0.00
#